data_AF-A0A920ESC2-F1
#
_entry.id   AF-A0A920ESC2-F1
#
_cell.length_a   1.000
_cell.length_b   1.000
_cell.length_c   1.000
_cell.angle_alpha   90.00
_cell.angle_beta   90.00
_cell.angle_gamma   90.00
#
_symmetry.space_group_name_H-M   'P 1'
#
loop_
_entity.id
_entity.type
_entity.pdbx_description
1 polymer ?
#
loop_
_entity_poly.entity_id
_entity_poly.type
_entity_poly.pdbx_seq_one_letter_code
_entity_poly.pdbx_strand_id
1 'polypeptide(L)'
;MNSEAADLVAKHVMTFEEILMKNVNKIAFKPRKTKALLHGHCHQKAFDAMGPVEQILSHIDGLEVEPIVTSCCGMAGDFGYAADTFDYSVKMAELNLLPTIRKADENTLIIADGTSCRSQILDGSGRKAIHVARFLDQQLAGSNN
;
A
#
# COMPACT_ATOMS: atom_id res chain seq x y z
N MET A 1 -11.08 -28.66 -9.45
CA MET A 1 -10.61 -27.26 -9.40
C MET A 1 -9.51 -26.93 -10.42
N ASN A 2 -9.19 -27.79 -11.39
CA ASN A 2 -8.26 -27.49 -12.49
C ASN A 2 -8.97 -27.73 -13.82
N SER A 3 -9.69 -26.73 -14.33
CA SER A 3 -10.22 -26.75 -15.69
C SER A 3 -9.50 -25.70 -16.51
N GLU A 4 -9.44 -25.89 -17.83
CA GLU A 4 -8.85 -24.90 -18.75
C GLU A 4 -9.49 -23.51 -18.58
N ALA A 5 -10.80 -23.47 -18.29
CA ALA A 5 -11.52 -22.23 -17.97
C ALA A 5 -11.03 -21.58 -16.66
N ALA A 6 -10.77 -22.37 -15.61
CA ALA A 6 -10.25 -21.87 -14.34
C ALA A 6 -8.82 -21.32 -14.51
N ASP A 7 -7.97 -22.01 -15.26
CA ASP A 7 -6.60 -21.58 -15.56
C ASP A 7 -6.58 -20.29 -16.39
N LEU A 8 -7.53 -20.15 -17.34
CA LEU A 8 -7.66 -18.95 -18.14
C LEU A 8 -8.02 -17.73 -17.28
N VAL A 9 -8.98 -17.87 -16.36
CA VAL A 9 -9.35 -16.80 -15.43
C VAL A 9 -8.19 -16.44 -14.52
N ALA A 10 -7.53 -17.43 -13.92
CA ALA A 10 -6.40 -17.21 -13.01
C ALA A 10 -5.27 -16.39 -13.66
N LYS A 11 -4.95 -16.63 -14.94
CA LYS A 11 -3.93 -15.89 -15.69
C LYS A 11 -4.25 -14.42 -15.95
N HIS A 12 -5.51 -14.00 -15.79
CA HIS A 12 -5.97 -12.64 -16.06
C HIS A 12 -6.42 -11.88 -14.82
N VAL A 13 -6.41 -12.50 -13.63
CA VAL A 13 -6.60 -11.82 -12.36
C VAL A 13 -5.26 -11.25 -11.93
N MET A 14 -5.13 -9.93 -11.99
CA MET A 14 -3.93 -9.21 -11.59
C MET A 14 -4.31 -8.07 -10.66
N THR A 15 -3.42 -7.77 -9.73
CA THR A 15 -3.43 -6.54 -8.94
C THR A 15 -3.17 -5.33 -9.83
N PHE A 16 -3.52 -4.14 -9.32
CA PHE A 16 -3.26 -2.89 -10.01
C PHE A 16 -1.75 -2.73 -10.31
N GLU A 17 -0.91 -3.09 -9.34
CA GLU A 17 0.52 -2.92 -9.41
C GLU A 17 1.18 -3.89 -10.40
N GLU A 18 0.69 -5.13 -10.50
CA GLU A 18 1.12 -6.07 -11.54
C GLU A 18 0.80 -5.59 -12.95
N ILE A 19 -0.40 -5.01 -13.16
CA ILE A 19 -0.78 -4.44 -14.45
C ILE A 19 0.10 -3.24 -14.79
N LEU A 20 0.35 -2.38 -13.80
CA LEU A 20 1.14 -1.17 -14.00
C LEU A 20 2.61 -1.49 -14.30
N MET A 21 3.18 -2.47 -13.61
CA MET A 21 4.56 -2.94 -13.85
C MET A 21 4.81 -3.38 -15.29
N LYS A 22 3.80 -3.95 -15.97
CA LYS A 22 3.93 -4.31 -17.41
C LYS A 22 4.17 -3.11 -18.32
N ASN A 23 3.84 -1.89 -17.87
CA ASN A 23 3.95 -0.67 -18.66
C ASN A 23 4.75 0.44 -17.96
N VAL A 24 5.41 0.16 -16.83
CA VAL A 24 6.07 1.19 -16.00
C VAL A 24 7.10 2.01 -16.78
N ASN A 25 7.85 1.38 -17.69
CA ASN A 25 8.84 2.04 -18.56
C ASN A 25 8.24 3.06 -19.55
N LYS A 26 6.92 3.05 -19.75
CA LYS A 26 6.19 4.01 -20.60
C LYS A 26 5.64 5.19 -19.80
N ILE A 27 5.81 5.18 -18.48
CA ILE A 27 5.26 6.18 -17.58
C ILE A 27 6.41 7.07 -17.12
N ALA A 28 6.28 8.36 -17.37
CA ALA A 28 7.21 9.35 -16.85
C ALA A 28 6.67 9.89 -15.52
N PHE A 29 7.45 9.75 -14.45
CA PHE A 29 7.17 10.34 -13.16
C PHE A 29 8.00 11.60 -12.93
N LYS A 30 7.42 12.58 -12.23
CA LYS A 30 8.13 13.74 -11.71
C LYS A 30 8.97 13.32 -10.51
N PRO A 31 10.17 13.89 -10.31
CA PRO A 31 10.96 13.64 -9.11
C PRO A 31 10.23 14.06 -7.83
N ARG A 32 10.43 13.30 -6.76
CA ARG A 32 9.84 13.56 -5.45
C ARG A 32 10.86 13.25 -4.35
N LYS A 33 11.62 14.26 -3.93
CA LYS A 33 12.65 14.16 -2.88
C LYS A 33 12.05 14.10 -1.47
N THR A 34 11.61 12.92 -1.04
CA THR A 34 11.02 12.70 0.28
C THR A 34 11.12 11.24 0.69
N LYS A 35 10.97 10.98 1.99
CA LYS A 35 10.77 9.63 2.51
C LYS A 35 9.30 9.22 2.45
N ALA A 36 9.04 7.95 2.18
CA ALA A 36 7.73 7.33 2.23
C ALA A 36 7.78 6.01 2.99
N LEU A 37 6.91 5.86 3.98
CA LEU A 37 6.62 4.57 4.60
C LEU A 37 5.56 3.84 3.78
N LEU A 38 5.81 2.57 3.46
CA LEU A 38 4.89 1.73 2.70
C LEU A 38 4.28 0.65 3.59
N HIS A 39 2.97 0.64 3.75
CA HIS A 39 2.23 -0.46 4.36
C HIS A 39 1.47 -1.26 3.30
N GLY A 40 2.03 -2.41 2.95
CA GLY A 40 1.38 -3.40 2.10
C GLY A 40 0.11 -4.00 2.71
N HIS A 41 -0.93 -4.12 1.89
CA HIS A 41 -2.16 -4.82 2.28
C HIS A 41 -1.88 -6.30 2.54
N CYS A 42 -2.58 -6.89 3.51
CA CYS A 42 -2.40 -8.31 3.87
C CYS A 42 -2.62 -9.26 2.67
N HIS A 43 -3.56 -8.93 1.78
CA HIS A 43 -3.76 -9.70 0.54
C HIS A 43 -2.58 -9.55 -0.44
N GLN A 44 -1.99 -8.36 -0.59
CA GLN A 44 -0.81 -8.18 -1.43
C GLN A 44 0.36 -9.02 -0.90
N LYS A 45 0.57 -9.02 0.43
CA LYS A 45 1.60 -9.84 1.08
C LYS A 45 1.37 -11.34 0.87
N ALA A 46 0.12 -11.80 1.00
CA ALA A 46 -0.24 -13.20 0.81
C ALA A 46 -0.05 -13.69 -0.64
N PHE A 47 -0.17 -12.79 -1.63
CA PHE A 47 0.03 -13.07 -3.05
C PHE A 47 1.41 -12.64 -3.58
N ASP A 48 2.37 -12.34 -2.69
CA ASP A 48 3.72 -11.85 -3.06
C ASP A 48 3.73 -10.61 -3.98
N ALA A 49 2.66 -9.81 -3.92
CA ALA A 49 2.46 -8.62 -4.74
C ALA A 49 3.04 -7.34 -4.10
N MET A 50 3.95 -7.48 -3.12
CA MET A 50 4.70 -6.37 -2.54
C MET A 50 5.85 -5.89 -3.46
N GLY A 51 6.49 -6.82 -4.16
CA GLY A 51 7.57 -6.49 -5.10
C GLY A 51 7.16 -5.49 -6.18
N PRO A 52 6.02 -5.69 -6.88
CA PRO A 52 5.53 -4.74 -7.87
C PRO A 52 5.34 -3.32 -7.35
N VAL A 53 4.73 -3.13 -6.17
CA VAL A 53 4.49 -1.78 -5.62
C VAL A 53 5.79 -1.06 -5.28
N GLU A 54 6.76 -1.76 -4.68
CA GLU A 54 8.07 -1.21 -4.35
C GLU A 54 8.85 -0.83 -5.62
N GLN A 55 8.82 -1.69 -6.63
CA GLN A 55 9.45 -1.44 -7.93
C GLN A 55 8.84 -0.24 -8.64
N ILE A 56 7.51 -0.08 -8.67
CA ILE A 56 6.89 1.10 -9.30
C ILE A 56 7.35 2.37 -8.60
N LEU A 57 7.33 2.38 -7.27
CA LEU A 57 7.72 3.56 -6.50
C LEU A 57 9.21 3.90 -6.67
N SER A 58 10.07 2.91 -6.90
CA SER A 58 11.50 3.17 -7.17
C SER A 58 11.77 3.86 -8.51
N HIS A 59 10.78 3.97 -9.41
CA HIS A 59 10.89 4.75 -10.65
C HIS A 59 10.68 6.26 -10.41
N ILE A 60 10.36 6.68 -9.19
CA ILE A 60 10.19 8.09 -8.84
C ILE A 60 11.50 8.61 -8.25
N ASP A 61 12.21 9.44 -9.03
CA ASP A 61 13.50 9.98 -8.64
C ASP A 61 13.45 10.75 -7.30
N GLY A 62 14.30 10.34 -6.36
CA GLY A 62 14.43 10.95 -5.04
C GLY A 62 13.43 10.48 -3.99
N LEU A 63 12.52 9.55 -4.34
CA LEU A 63 11.60 8.95 -3.37
C LEU A 63 12.30 7.80 -2.63
N GLU A 64 12.51 7.95 -1.33
CA GLU A 64 13.05 6.89 -0.48
C GLU A 64 11.90 6.10 0.15
N VAL A 65 11.69 4.87 -0.31
CA VAL A 65 10.59 4.01 0.16
C VAL A 65 11.11 3.03 1.21
N GLU A 66 10.48 3.02 2.38
CA GLU A 66 10.76 2.07 3.45
C GLU A 66 9.49 1.25 3.77
N PRO A 67 9.49 -0.07 3.53
CA PRO A 67 8.37 -0.93 3.89
C PRO A 67 8.22 -1.09 5.42
N ILE A 68 7.00 -0.97 5.93
CA ILE A 68 6.68 -1.28 7.33
C ILE A 68 6.44 -2.79 7.47
N VAL A 69 7.39 -3.51 8.05
CA VAL A 69 7.31 -4.96 8.28
C VAL A 69 6.24 -5.28 9.33
N THR A 70 5.06 -5.67 8.84
CA THR A 70 3.85 -5.95 9.64
C THR A 70 3.04 -7.06 8.97
N SER A 71 2.35 -7.89 9.73
CA SER A 71 1.46 -8.93 9.16
C SER A 71 0.14 -8.35 8.66
N CYS A 72 -0.55 -7.52 9.45
CA CYS A 72 -1.83 -6.90 9.14
C CYS A 72 -1.97 -5.54 9.85
N CYS A 73 -2.92 -4.71 9.42
CA CYS A 73 -3.31 -3.49 10.14
C CYS A 73 -4.28 -3.77 11.31
N GLY A 74 -4.85 -4.97 11.42
CA GLY A 74 -5.82 -5.33 12.47
C GLY A 74 -7.29 -5.25 12.04
N MET A 75 -7.62 -4.62 10.90
CA MET A 75 -9.02 -4.36 10.54
C MET A 75 -9.78 -5.54 9.94
N ALA A 76 -9.16 -6.33 9.05
CA ALA A 76 -9.72 -7.53 8.41
C ALA A 76 -11.27 -7.54 8.23
N GLY A 77 -11.83 -6.61 7.45
CA GLY A 77 -13.29 -6.49 7.28
C GLY A 77 -13.97 -5.77 8.43
N ASP A 78 -15.01 -6.39 9.01
CA ASP A 78 -15.77 -5.92 10.17
C ASP A 78 -15.09 -6.22 11.52
N PHE A 79 -14.11 -7.14 11.55
CA PHE A 79 -13.32 -7.46 12.73
C PHE A 79 -12.74 -6.21 13.43
N GLY A 80 -12.31 -5.22 12.65
CA GLY A 80 -11.79 -3.97 13.18
C GLY A 80 -12.81 -3.06 13.86
N TYR A 81 -14.10 -3.28 13.62
CA TYR A 81 -15.20 -2.44 14.11
C TYR A 81 -16.09 -3.13 15.13
N ALA A 82 -16.12 -4.47 15.16
CA ALA A 82 -16.96 -5.20 16.09
C ALA A 82 -16.49 -5.02 17.54
N ALA A 83 -17.44 -4.83 18.46
CA ALA A 83 -17.16 -4.44 19.84
C ALA A 83 -16.33 -5.49 20.61
N ASP A 84 -16.47 -6.76 20.26
CA ASP A 84 -15.74 -7.88 20.83
C ASP A 84 -14.31 -8.03 20.29
N THR A 85 -14.03 -7.50 19.09
CA THR A 85 -12.73 -7.64 18.43
C THR A 85 -11.95 -6.33 18.25
N PHE A 86 -12.57 -5.19 18.53
CA PHE A 86 -11.96 -3.85 18.43
C PHE A 86 -10.62 -3.76 19.17
N ASP A 87 -10.57 -4.19 20.44
CA ASP A 87 -9.34 -4.14 21.23
C ASP A 87 -8.21 -4.98 20.64
N TYR A 88 -8.54 -6.11 19.99
CA TYR A 88 -7.56 -6.95 19.33
C TYR A 88 -7.07 -6.32 18.03
N SER A 89 -7.97 -5.72 17.24
CA SER A 89 -7.61 -4.93 16.05
C SER A 89 -6.58 -3.84 16.39
N VAL A 90 -6.86 -3.05 17.42
CA VAL A 90 -5.94 -1.99 17.89
C VAL A 90 -4.61 -2.59 18.35
N LYS A 91 -4.63 -3.64 19.19
CA LYS A 91 -3.40 -4.31 19.64
C LYS A 91 -2.54 -4.82 18.48
N MET A 92 -3.15 -5.36 17.42
CA MET A 92 -2.42 -5.80 16.23
C MET A 92 -1.72 -4.64 15.52
N ALA A 93 -2.42 -3.52 15.35
CA ALA A 93 -1.86 -2.31 14.75
C ALA A 93 -0.70 -1.73 15.59
N GLU A 94 -0.83 -1.83 16.92
CA GLU A 94 0.15 -1.36 17.90
C GLU A 94 1.43 -2.21 17.98
N LEU A 95 1.46 -3.41 17.39
CA LEU A 95 2.68 -4.24 17.38
C LEU A 95 3.84 -3.57 16.63
N ASN A 96 3.55 -2.93 15.49
CA ASN A 96 4.58 -2.25 14.71
C ASN A 96 4.06 -1.16 13.77
N LEU A 97 2.83 -1.27 13.24
CA LEU A 97 2.30 -0.31 12.26
C LEU A 97 2.20 1.11 12.85
N LEU A 98 1.41 1.28 13.91
CA LEU A 98 1.15 2.60 14.49
C LEU A 98 2.39 3.20 15.17
N PRO A 99 3.21 2.43 15.92
CA PRO A 99 4.46 2.95 16.48
C PRO A 99 5.43 3.47 15.41
N THR A 100 5.57 2.75 14.28
CA THR A 100 6.46 3.19 13.18
C THR A 100 5.97 4.49 12.57
N ILE A 101 4.67 4.60 12.33
CA ILE A 101 4.05 5.81 11.75
C ILE A 101 4.17 7.02 12.70
N ARG A 102 3.96 6.83 14.01
CA ARG A 102 4.07 7.92 14.99
C ARG A 102 5.50 8.41 15.21
N LYS A 103 6.49 7.55 14.97
CA LYS A 103 7.93 7.92 15.06
C LYS A 103 8.45 8.61 13.79
N ALA A 104 7.77 8.45 12.66
CA ALA A 104 8.19 9.04 11.40
C ALA A 104 8.00 10.56 11.39
N ASP A 105 8.93 11.27 10.75
CA ASP A 105 8.86 12.72 10.61
C ASP A 105 7.52 13.16 10.02
N GLU A 106 7.07 14.37 10.38
CA GLU A 106 5.79 14.93 9.92
C GLU A 106 5.69 14.96 8.40
N ASN A 107 6.82 15.20 7.72
CA ASN A 107 6.91 15.27 6.26
C ASN A 107 7.02 13.89 5.58
N THR A 108 7.20 12.81 6.34
CA THR A 108 7.25 11.45 5.77
C THR A 108 5.87 11.07 5.22
N LEU A 109 5.83 10.66 3.96
CA LEU A 109 4.62 10.18 3.33
C LEU A 109 4.25 8.80 3.87
N ILE A 110 2.97 8.49 3.92
CA ILE A 110 2.49 7.15 4.28
C ILE A 110 1.65 6.63 3.13
N ILE A 111 2.08 5.52 2.53
CA ILE A 111 1.40 4.85 1.44
C ILE A 111 0.79 3.56 1.97
N ALA A 112 -0.52 3.38 1.76
CA ALA A 112 -1.23 2.16 2.15
C ALA A 112 -2.42 1.90 1.20
N ASP A 113 -2.46 0.71 0.60
CA ASP A 113 -3.41 0.38 -0.46
C ASP A 113 -4.77 -0.10 0.07
N GLY A 114 -4.79 -0.68 1.27
CA GLY A 114 -6.04 -1.04 1.94
C GLY A 114 -6.85 0.16 2.42
N THR A 115 -8.12 0.23 2.05
CA THR A 115 -9.04 1.24 2.61
C THR A 115 -9.12 1.13 4.12
N SER A 116 -9.32 -0.06 4.67
CA SER A 116 -9.34 -0.26 6.11
C SER A 116 -7.99 0.01 6.77
N CYS A 117 -6.87 -0.29 6.09
CA CYS A 117 -5.54 0.09 6.58
C CYS A 117 -5.41 1.61 6.73
N ARG A 118 -5.88 2.39 5.74
CA ARG A 118 -5.86 3.86 5.80
C ARG A 118 -6.73 4.40 6.93
N SER A 119 -7.91 3.82 7.17
CA SER A 119 -8.75 4.20 8.33
C SER A 119 -8.04 3.91 9.65
N GLN A 120 -7.51 2.70 9.84
CA GLN A 120 -6.78 2.34 11.07
C GLN A 120 -5.58 3.26 11.33
N ILE A 121 -4.85 3.61 10.28
CA ILE A 121 -3.72 4.54 10.39
C ILE A 121 -4.22 5.92 10.82
N LEU A 122 -5.29 6.42 10.20
CA LEU A 122 -5.87 7.71 10.55
C LEU A 122 -6.36 7.72 12.01
N ASP A 123 -7.14 6.72 12.41
CA ASP A 123 -7.76 6.66 13.72
C ASP A 123 -6.73 6.41 14.84
N GLY A 124 -5.73 5.56 14.58
CA GLY A 124 -4.71 5.18 15.56
C GLY A 124 -3.48 6.09 15.66
N SER A 125 -3.23 6.94 14.66
CA SER A 125 -2.06 7.82 14.64
C SER A 125 -2.33 9.29 14.31
N GLY A 126 -3.53 9.63 13.83
CA GLY A 126 -3.87 10.95 13.30
C GLY A 126 -3.22 11.26 11.95
N ARG A 127 -2.35 10.40 11.43
CA ARG A 127 -1.66 10.60 10.15
C ARG A 127 -2.53 10.12 8.99
N LYS A 128 -2.49 10.83 7.87
CA LYS A 128 -3.20 10.45 6.64
C LYS A 128 -2.29 9.59 5.75
N ALA A 129 -2.76 8.39 5.43
CA ALA A 129 -2.15 7.55 4.41
C ALA A 129 -2.84 7.75 3.05
N ILE A 130 -2.08 7.63 1.96
CA ILE A 130 -2.57 7.71 0.58
C ILE A 130 -2.47 6.34 -0.10
N HIS A 131 -3.43 6.01 -0.97
CA HIS A 131 -3.35 4.82 -1.82
C HIS A 131 -2.28 5.03 -2.91
N VAL A 132 -1.50 3.99 -3.26
CA VAL A 132 -0.44 4.11 -4.26
C VAL A 132 -0.91 4.68 -5.60
N ALA A 133 -2.01 4.18 -6.18
CA ALA A 133 -2.60 4.70 -7.41
C ALA A 133 -2.82 6.23 -7.39
N ARG A 134 -3.30 6.78 -6.26
CA ARG A 134 -3.51 8.24 -6.13
C ARG A 134 -2.20 9.00 -6.00
N PHE A 135 -1.23 8.43 -5.31
CA PHE A 135 0.09 9.03 -5.21
C PHE A 135 0.80 9.07 -6.57
N LEU A 136 0.75 7.97 -7.32
CA LEU A 136 1.33 7.86 -8.66
C LEU A 136 0.71 8.87 -9.64
N ASP A 137 -0.62 9.01 -9.62
CA ASP A 137 -1.34 10.01 -10.41
C ASP A 137 -0.81 11.44 -10.16
N GLN A 138 -0.58 11.80 -8.89
CA GLN A 138 0.03 13.09 -8.53
C GLN A 138 1.46 13.25 -9.04
N GLN A 139 2.18 12.15 -9.23
CA GLN A 139 3.56 12.17 -9.73
C GLN A 139 3.66 12.04 -11.25
N LEU A 140 2.56 11.91 -12.00
CA LEU A 140 2.66 11.85 -13.46
C LEU A 140 3.29 13.14 -14.01
N ALA A 141 4.32 12.98 -14.83
CA ALA A 141 4.79 14.06 -15.68
C ALA A 141 3.67 14.35 -16.68
N GLY A 142 3.20 15.61 -16.72
CA GLY A 142 2.18 15.98 -17.70
C GLY A 142 2.71 15.67 -19.10
N SER A 143 1.87 15.12 -19.97
CA SER A 143 2.18 15.10 -21.39
C SER A 143 2.37 16.55 -21.82
N ASN A 144 3.59 16.92 -22.22
CA ASN A 144 3.75 18.08 -23.09
C ASN A 144 2.89 17.80 -24.31
N ASN A 145 1.73 18.47 -24.39
CA ASN A 145 0.98 18.65 -25.61
C ASN A 145 1.08 20.13 -25.97
#